data_AF-A0A436GDI4-F1
#
_entry.id   AF-A0A436GDI4-F1
#
_cell.length_a   1.000
_cell.length_b   1.000
_cell.length_c   1.000
_cell.angle_alpha   90.00
_cell.angle_beta   90.00
_cell.angle_gamma   90.00
#
_symmetry.space_group_name_H-M   'P 1'
#
loop_
_entity.id
_entity.type
_entity.pdbx_description
1 polymer ?
#
loop_
_entity_poly.entity_id
_entity_poly.type
_entity_poly.pdbx_seq_one_letter_code
_entity_poly.pdbx_strand_id
1 'polypeptide(L)'
;RQDGIDAPTMKEAGIDVELFNWRGVFAPPGVSDADKAAMVTMIETMAKSDAWATECKNRNWTPILLTGDDYAKFLTEDTARITAILKDLGLA
;
A
#
# COMPACT_ATOMS: atom_id res chain seq x y z
N ARG A 1 -9.32 -6.07 10.74
CA ARG A 1 -10.78 -6.13 10.53
C ARG A 1 -11.20 -4.90 9.72
N GLN A 2 -12.11 -5.04 8.75
CA GLN A 2 -12.58 -3.92 7.93
C GLN A 2 -13.90 -3.39 8.48
N ASP A 3 -14.00 -2.08 8.63
CA ASP A 3 -15.25 -1.43 9.06
C ASP A 3 -16.37 -1.70 8.08
N GLY A 4 -17.57 -2.00 8.60
CA GLY A 4 -18.75 -2.30 7.79
C GLY A 4 -18.80 -3.70 7.19
N ILE A 5 -17.82 -4.56 7.46
CA ILE A 5 -17.83 -5.97 7.04
C ILE A 5 -18.00 -6.86 8.28
N ASP A 6 -19.15 -7.54 8.37
CA ASP A 6 -19.43 -8.48 9.45
C ASP A 6 -18.91 -9.89 9.11
N ALA A 7 -17.59 -10.00 9.03
CA ALA A 7 -16.87 -11.27 8.84
C ALA A 7 -15.53 -11.24 9.58
N PRO A 8 -15.04 -12.37 10.10
CA PRO A 8 -13.70 -12.44 10.66
C PRO A 8 -12.65 -12.27 9.55
N THR A 9 -11.52 -11.66 9.89
CA THR A 9 -10.30 -11.78 9.11
C THR A 9 -9.79 -13.22 9.12
N MET A 10 -8.93 -13.58 8.17
CA MET A 10 -8.27 -14.89 8.16
C MET A 10 -7.54 -15.16 9.48
N LYS A 11 -6.86 -14.13 10.04
CA LYS A 11 -6.17 -14.23 11.34
C LYS A 11 -7.14 -14.50 12.50
N GLU A 12 -8.28 -13.81 12.55
CA GLU A 12 -9.34 -14.07 13.55
C GLU A 12 -9.93 -15.48 13.40
N ALA A 13 -9.90 -16.05 12.19
CA ALA A 13 -10.31 -17.43 11.92
C ALA A 13 -9.20 -18.47 12.16
N GLY A 14 -8.05 -18.09 12.71
CA GLY A 14 -6.94 -19.00 13.02
C GLY A 14 -6.02 -19.32 11.84
N ILE A 15 -6.15 -18.61 10.73
CA ILE A 15 -5.28 -18.73 9.55
C ILE A 15 -4.34 -17.52 9.53
N ASP A 16 -3.04 -17.72 9.76
CA ASP A 16 -2.05 -16.64 9.81
C ASP A 16 -1.69 -16.11 8.41
N VAL A 17 -2.68 -15.52 7.75
CA VAL A 17 -2.56 -14.92 6.42
C VAL A 17 -3.18 -13.54 6.47
N GLU A 18 -2.45 -12.56 5.94
CA GLU A 18 -2.95 -11.22 5.69
C GLU A 18 -2.41 -10.75 4.35
N LEU A 19 -3.30 -10.35 3.44
CA LEU A 19 -2.92 -9.81 2.15
C LEU A 19 -3.89 -8.69 1.81
N PHE A 20 -3.35 -7.57 1.36
CA PHE A 20 -4.12 -6.49 0.79
C PHE A 20 -3.50 -6.08 -0.54
N ASN A 21 -4.35 -5.61 -1.44
CA ASN A 21 -3.94 -5.18 -2.77
C ASN A 21 -3.67 -3.67 -2.73
N TRP A 22 -2.44 -3.25 -3.02
CA TRP A 22 -1.99 -1.86 -2.88
C TRP A 22 -1.43 -1.29 -4.19
N ARG A 23 -1.32 0.03 -4.28
CA ARG A 23 -0.77 0.73 -5.46
C ARG A 23 0.31 1.72 -5.02
N GLY A 24 1.30 1.89 -5.88
CA GLY A 24 2.47 2.72 -5.63
C GLY A 24 2.79 3.62 -6.80
N VAL A 25 3.37 4.79 -6.51
CA VAL A 25 3.93 5.69 -7.51
C VAL A 25 5.45 5.65 -7.39
N PHE A 26 6.13 5.52 -8.52
CA PHE A 26 7.57 5.36 -8.59
C PHE A 26 8.17 6.37 -9.57
N ALA A 27 9.36 6.85 -9.24
CA ALA A 27 10.20 7.62 -10.15
C ALA A 27 11.34 6.72 -10.67
N PRO A 28 11.85 6.98 -11.90
CA PRO A 28 13.00 6.24 -12.41
C PRO A 28 14.27 6.52 -11.57
N PRO A 29 15.26 5.62 -11.61
CA PRO A 29 16.57 5.87 -11.02
C PRO A 29 17.19 7.16 -11.55
N GLY A 30 17.88 7.92 -10.68
CA GLY A 30 18.59 9.14 -11.06
C GLY A 30 17.72 10.40 -11.15
N VAL A 31 16.44 10.34 -10.73
CA VAL A 31 15.62 11.55 -10.54
C VAL A 31 16.27 12.49 -9.51
N SER A 32 16.15 13.80 -9.72
CA SER A 32 16.68 14.79 -8.78
C SER A 32 15.89 14.77 -7.46
N ASP A 33 16.52 15.16 -6.35
CA ASP A 33 15.83 15.27 -5.06
C ASP A 33 14.69 16.29 -5.11
N ALA A 34 14.85 17.35 -5.90
CA ALA A 34 13.82 18.37 -6.09
C ALA A 34 12.59 17.81 -6.81
N ASP A 35 12.78 17.04 -7.90
CA ASP A 35 11.68 16.42 -8.63
C ASP A 35 10.99 15.34 -7.77
N LYS A 36 11.77 14.55 -7.02
CA LYS A 36 11.24 13.58 -6.06
C LYS A 36 10.36 14.27 -5.02
N ALA A 37 10.83 15.36 -4.42
CA ALA A 37 10.07 16.13 -3.43
C ALA A 37 8.79 16.74 -4.03
N ALA A 38 8.85 17.23 -5.27
CA ALA A 38 7.69 17.74 -5.99
C ALA A 38 6.64 16.66 -6.23
N MET A 39 7.05 15.45 -6.66
CA MET A 39 6.15 14.32 -6.83
C MET A 39 5.51 13.87 -5.51
N VAL A 40 6.30 13.77 -4.43
CA VAL A 40 5.78 13.42 -3.10
C VAL A 40 4.73 14.43 -2.65
N THR A 41 5.03 15.72 -2.74
CA THR A 41 4.10 16.81 -2.40
C THR A 41 2.80 16.72 -3.20
N MET A 42 2.90 16.41 -4.49
CA MET A 42 1.73 16.26 -5.36
C MET A 42 0.82 15.13 -4.91
N ILE A 43 1.39 13.96 -4.59
CA ILE A 43 0.63 12.80 -4.10
C ILE A 43 0.02 13.06 -2.73
N GLU A 44 0.76 13.70 -1.81
CA GLU A 44 0.23 14.06 -0.50
C GLU A 44 -0.92 15.07 -0.60
N THR A 45 -0.81 16.03 -1.51
CA THR A 45 -1.88 17.01 -1.77
C THR A 45 -3.12 16.32 -2.33
N MET A 46 -2.94 15.44 -3.31
CA MET A 46 -4.04 14.63 -3.86
C MET A 46 -4.70 13.78 -2.76
N ALA A 47 -3.90 13.09 -1.95
CA ALA A 47 -4.40 12.20 -0.90
C ALA A 47 -5.23 12.92 0.18
N LYS A 48 -4.97 14.21 0.40
CA LYS A 48 -5.71 15.09 1.33
C LYS A 48 -6.95 15.74 0.71
N SER A 49 -7.21 15.54 -0.58
CA SER A 49 -8.32 16.20 -1.28
C SER A 49 -9.67 15.49 -1.08
N ASP A 50 -10.75 16.27 -1.06
CA ASP A 50 -12.12 15.74 -0.98
C ASP A 50 -12.47 14.87 -2.20
N ALA A 51 -11.92 15.21 -3.36
CA ALA A 51 -12.08 14.42 -4.58
C ALA A 51 -11.50 13.01 -4.41
N TRP A 52 -10.31 12.90 -3.83
CA TRP A 52 -9.70 11.60 -3.54
C TRP A 52 -10.45 10.82 -2.46
N ALA A 53 -10.89 11.49 -1.40
CA ALA A 53 -11.72 10.86 -0.36
C ALA A 53 -13.04 10.30 -0.94
N THR A 54 -13.66 11.05 -1.85
CA THR A 54 -14.86 10.62 -2.59
C THR A 54 -14.59 9.38 -3.43
N GLU A 55 -13.48 9.37 -4.19
CA GLU A 55 -13.11 8.19 -5.00
C GLU A 55 -12.78 6.97 -4.13
N CYS A 56 -12.10 7.14 -3.00
CA CYS A 56 -11.84 6.04 -2.07
C CYS A 56 -13.15 5.43 -1.57
N LYS A 57 -14.13 6.27 -1.20
CA LYS A 57 -15.46 5.80 -0.81
C LYS A 57 -16.18 5.07 -1.95
N ASN A 58 -16.20 5.64 -3.16
CA ASN A 58 -16.87 5.06 -4.32
C ASN A 58 -16.30 3.68 -4.69
N ARG A 59 -15.00 3.47 -4.44
CA ARG A 59 -14.27 2.26 -4.82
C ARG A 59 -14.03 1.30 -3.66
N ASN A 60 -14.52 1.63 -2.46
CA ASN A 60 -14.23 0.90 -1.22
C ASN A 60 -12.72 0.71 -0.99
N TRP A 61 -11.92 1.74 -1.29
CA TRP A 61 -10.50 1.75 -1.02
C TRP A 61 -10.21 2.31 0.36
N THR A 62 -9.36 1.62 1.10
CA THR A 62 -8.83 2.12 2.37
C THR A 62 -7.55 2.92 2.10
N PRO A 63 -7.48 4.21 2.48
CA PRO A 63 -6.29 5.02 2.29
C PRO A 63 -5.11 4.49 3.12
N ILE A 64 -3.96 4.33 2.47
CA ILE A 64 -2.70 3.85 3.09
C ILE A 64 -1.52 4.68 2.60
N LEU A 65 -1.60 6.00 2.75
CA LEU A 65 -0.55 6.89 2.28
C LEU A 65 0.75 6.65 3.05
N LEU A 66 1.77 6.17 2.34
CA LEU A 66 3.15 6.08 2.80
C LEU A 66 4.02 6.88 1.84
N THR A 67 4.92 7.69 2.37
CA THR A 67 5.91 8.45 1.60
C THR A 67 7.29 8.27 2.22
N GLY A 68 8.35 8.72 1.52
CA GLY A 68 9.71 8.72 2.06
C GLY A 68 10.19 7.34 2.54
N ASP A 69 10.81 7.34 3.72
CA ASP A 69 11.45 6.15 4.30
C ASP A 69 10.45 5.09 4.73
N ASP A 70 9.26 5.47 5.19
CA ASP A 70 8.20 4.53 5.54
C ASP A 70 7.72 3.75 4.32
N TYR A 71 7.61 4.42 3.16
CA TYR A 71 7.28 3.75 1.92
C TYR A 71 8.39 2.80 1.46
N ALA A 72 9.66 3.22 1.56
CA ALA A 72 10.80 2.37 1.21
C ALA A 72 10.90 1.13 2.12
N LYS A 73 10.65 1.31 3.42
CA LYS A 73 10.60 0.23 4.40
C LYS A 73 9.49 -0.76 4.06
N PHE A 74 8.28 -0.27 3.82
CA PHE A 74 7.14 -1.11 3.42
C PHE A 74 7.46 -1.97 2.19
N LEU A 75 8.04 -1.37 1.14
CA LEU A 75 8.41 -2.12 -0.07
C LEU A 75 9.41 -3.25 0.21
N THR A 76 10.38 -3.00 1.09
CA THR A 76 11.39 -4.00 1.47
C THR A 76 10.75 -5.16 2.23
N GLU A 77 9.92 -4.86 3.23
CA GLU A 77 9.24 -5.85 4.05
C GLU A 77 8.21 -6.64 3.24
N ASP A 78 7.41 -5.98 2.41
CA ASP A 78 6.39 -6.62 1.58
C ASP A 78 7.04 -7.53 0.52
N THR A 79 8.12 -7.09 -0.11
CA THR A 79 8.87 -7.92 -1.08
C THR A 79 9.40 -9.20 -0.41
N ALA A 80 10.00 -9.08 0.78
CA ALA A 80 10.50 -10.24 1.52
C ALA A 80 9.37 -11.21 1.89
N ARG A 81 8.25 -10.67 2.39
CA ARG A 81 7.07 -11.43 2.81
C ARG A 81 6.41 -12.16 1.64
N ILE A 82 6.16 -11.47 0.53
CA ILE A 82 5.55 -12.07 -0.68
C ILE A 82 6.50 -13.11 -1.29
N THR A 83 7.81 -12.85 -1.32
CA THR A 83 8.79 -13.84 -1.81
C THR A 83 8.75 -15.13 -0.98
N ALA A 84 8.65 -15.03 0.35
CA ALA A 84 8.52 -16.19 1.22
C ALA A 84 7.24 -16.98 0.91
N ILE A 85 6.10 -16.29 0.79
CA ILE A 85 4.81 -16.91 0.43
C ILE A 85 4.90 -17.63 -0.92
N LEU A 86 5.48 -17.00 -1.93
CA LEU A 86 5.62 -17.62 -3.26
C LEU A 86 6.50 -18.88 -3.23
N LYS A 87 7.57 -18.89 -2.43
CA LYS A 87 8.42 -20.07 -2.24
C LYS A 87 7.69 -21.20 -1.53
N ASP A 88 6.96 -20.90 -0.47
CA ASP A 88 6.16 -21.89 0.27
C ASP A 88 5.08 -22.54 -0.61
N LEU A 89 4.55 -21.78 -1.58
CA LEU A 89 3.59 -22.26 -2.57
C LEU A 89 4.24 -22.94 -3.80
N GLY A 90 5.57 -22.97 -3.91
CA GLY A 90 6.29 -23.56 -5.05
C GLY A 90 6.19 -22.76 -6.36
N LEU A 91 5.98 -21.44 -6.27
CA LEU A 91 5.78 -20.53 -7.41
C LEU A 91 7.02 -19.67 -7.75
N ALA A 92 8.09 -19.77 -6.98
CA ALA A 92 9.34 -19.02 -7.12
C ALA A 92 10.56 -19.86 -6.72
#